data_AF-A0A397ITR3-F1
#
_entry.id   AF-A0A397ITR3-F1
#
_cell.length_a   1.000
_cell.length_b   1.000
_cell.length_c   1.000
_cell.angle_alpha   90.00
_cell.angle_beta   90.00
_cell.angle_gamma   90.00
#
_symmetry.space_group_name_H-M   'P 1'
#
loop_
_entity.id
_entity.type
_entity.pdbx_description
1 polymer ?
#
loop_
_entity_poly.entity_id
_entity_poly.type
_entity_poly.pdbx_seq_one_letter_code
_entity_poly.pdbx_strand_id
1 'polypeptide(L)'
;MNVYVKWNEMYLLSRLENFKESDLQDFQKAINDWGNIFIKLFRDISRSNLKFPKLHSWIYHIVDTIREHGAINGYTTETYESLHKTYVKIPYRLSNKKDVEKQIMENVNKK
;
A
#
# COMPACT_ATOMS: atom_id res chain seq x y z
N MET A 1 -21.49 0.38 11.12
CA MET A 1 -21.65 0.17 9.68
C MET A 1 -20.58 0.87 8.81
N ASN A 2 -19.95 2.00 9.17
CA ASN A 2 -19.15 2.76 8.17
C ASN A 2 -17.63 2.86 8.34
N VAL A 3 -16.95 2.02 9.14
CA VAL A 3 -15.46 2.04 9.18
C VAL A 3 -14.85 1.69 7.82
N TYR A 4 -15.46 0.74 7.09
CA TYR A 4 -15.03 0.34 5.75
C TYR A 4 -15.40 1.38 4.69
N VAL A 5 -16.56 2.02 4.77
CA VAL A 5 -16.93 3.07 3.82
C VAL A 5 -16.07 4.32 4.00
N LYS A 6 -15.82 4.75 5.24
CA LYS A 6 -14.87 5.83 5.52
C LYS A 6 -13.45 5.48 5.07
N TRP A 7 -13.04 4.22 5.21
CA TRP A 7 -11.80 3.74 4.63
C TRP A 7 -11.79 3.88 3.11
N ASN A 8 -12.87 3.50 2.43
CA ASN A 8 -12.96 3.61 0.97
C ASN A 8 -12.92 5.07 0.50
N GLU A 9 -13.63 5.98 1.18
CA GLU A 9 -13.58 7.42 0.91
C GLU A 9 -12.15 7.97 1.05
N MET A 10 -11.51 7.67 2.18
CA MET A 10 -10.11 8.03 2.43
C MET A 10 -9.16 7.38 1.40
N TYR A 11 -9.40 6.13 1.02
CA TYR A 11 -8.60 5.42 0.04
C TYR A 11 -8.68 6.13 -1.32
N LEU A 12 -9.87 6.52 -1.77
CA LEU A 12 -10.02 7.26 -3.03
C LEU A 12 -9.26 8.60 -3.00
N LEU A 13 -9.31 9.34 -1.89
CA LEU A 13 -8.52 10.57 -1.71
C LEU A 13 -7.01 10.31 -1.78
N SER A 14 -6.55 9.20 -1.21
CA SER A 14 -5.13 8.84 -1.22
C SER A 14 -4.59 8.50 -2.61
N ARG A 15 -5.47 8.27 -3.60
CA ARG A 15 -5.12 7.92 -4.98
C ARG A 15 -5.00 9.13 -5.91
N LEU A 16 -5.22 10.35 -5.42
CA LEU A 16 -4.98 11.55 -6.22
C LEU A 16 -3.52 11.59 -6.70
N GLU A 17 -3.31 11.92 -7.98
CA GLU A 17 -1.97 12.03 -8.55
C GLU A 17 -1.27 13.34 -8.17
N ASN A 18 -2.06 14.40 -7.98
CA ASN A 18 -1.59 15.72 -7.59
C ASN A 18 -2.44 16.24 -6.44
N PHE A 19 -1.81 16.58 -5.32
CA PHE A 19 -2.48 17.11 -4.14
C PHE A 19 -2.32 18.63 -4.08
N LYS A 20 -3.44 19.33 -3.88
CA LYS A 20 -3.45 20.71 -3.38
C LYS A 20 -3.45 20.69 -1.85
N GLU A 21 -3.08 21.80 -1.22
CA GLU A 21 -3.10 21.89 0.24
C GLU A 21 -4.52 21.68 0.81
N SER A 22 -5.57 22.11 0.10
CA SER A 22 -6.97 21.81 0.48
C SER A 22 -7.25 20.31 0.49
N ASP A 23 -6.73 19.57 -0.50
CA ASP A 23 -6.92 18.13 -0.61
C ASP A 23 -6.20 17.42 0.56
N LEU A 24 -5.03 17.92 0.97
CA LEU A 24 -4.30 17.41 2.15
C LEU A 24 -5.06 17.68 3.46
N GLN A 25 -5.69 18.85 3.60
CA GLN A 25 -6.53 19.17 4.76
C GLN A 25 -7.74 18.24 4.85
N ASP A 26 -8.44 18.03 3.73
CA ASP A 26 -9.57 17.11 3.65
C ASP A 26 -9.14 15.67 3.93
N PHE A 27 -7.99 15.27 3.41
CA PHE A 27 -7.43 13.94 3.64
C PHE A 27 -7.04 13.73 5.11
N GLN A 28 -6.39 14.70 5.76
CA GLN A 28 -6.07 14.64 7.19
C GLN A 28 -7.35 14.53 8.04
N LYS A 29 -8.40 15.26 7.68
CA LYS A 29 -9.70 15.18 8.35
C LYS A 29 -10.31 13.79 8.22
N ALA A 30 -10.29 13.22 7.01
CA ALA A 30 -10.78 11.86 6.76
C ALA A 30 -9.99 10.81 7.55
N ILE A 31 -8.66 10.94 7.65
CA ILE A 31 -7.78 10.09 8.45
C ILE A 31 -8.14 10.17 9.93
N ASN A 32 -8.32 11.37 10.48
CA ASN A 32 -8.65 11.56 11.89
C ASN A 32 -10.02 10.97 12.24
N ASP A 33 -11.03 11.24 11.40
CA ASP A 33 -12.39 10.70 11.57
C ASP A 33 -12.40 9.17 11.53
N TRP A 34 -11.71 8.59 10.54
CA TRP A 34 -11.58 7.14 10.41
C TRP A 34 -10.79 6.54 11.56
N GLY A 35 -9.65 7.13 11.92
CA GLY A 35 -8.73 6.66 12.96
C GLY A 35 -9.39 6.60 14.33
N ASN A 36 -10.18 7.62 14.69
CA ASN A 36 -10.95 7.63 15.94
C ASN A 36 -11.95 6.47 16.02
N ILE A 37 -12.65 6.18 14.91
CA ILE A 37 -13.59 5.07 14.83
C ILE A 37 -12.85 3.73 14.88
N PHE A 38 -11.77 3.58 14.12
CA PHE A 38 -10.97 2.36 14.06
C PHE A 38 -10.39 2.02 15.43
N ILE A 39 -9.75 2.99 16.09
CA ILE A 39 -9.17 2.80 17.42
C ILE A 39 -10.25 2.40 18.42
N LYS A 40 -11.39 3.08 18.43
CA LYS A 40 -12.51 2.76 19.34
C LYS A 40 -13.04 1.34 19.14
N LEU A 41 -13.12 0.85 17.91
CA LEU A 41 -13.66 -0.48 17.60
C LEU A 41 -12.69 -1.62 17.91
N PHE A 42 -11.40 -1.41 17.66
CA PHE A 42 -10.42 -2.51 17.68
C PHE A 42 -9.45 -2.46 18.87
N ARG A 43 -9.49 -1.43 19.71
CA ARG A 43 -8.57 -1.30 20.87
C ARG A 43 -8.64 -2.51 21.78
N ASP A 44 -9.84 -2.94 22.18
CA ASP A 44 -10.02 -4.00 23.18
C ASP A 44 -9.83 -5.41 22.60
N ILE A 45 -9.87 -5.54 21.27
CA ILE A 45 -9.66 -6.80 20.55
C ILE A 45 -8.16 -6.99 20.22
N SER A 46 -7.40 -5.89 20.15
CA SER A 46 -6.00 -5.91 19.76
C SER A 46 -5.10 -6.24 20.95
N ARG A 47 -4.48 -7.43 20.94
CA ARG A 47 -3.47 -7.83 21.93
C ARG A 47 -2.25 -6.89 21.99
N SER A 48 -1.96 -6.18 20.90
CA SER A 48 -0.83 -5.25 20.80
C SER A 48 -1.22 -3.80 21.14
N ASN A 49 -2.47 -3.54 21.57
CA ASN A 49 -3.00 -2.19 21.74
C ASN A 49 -2.86 -1.34 20.47
N LEU A 50 -3.10 -1.94 19.30
CA LEU A 50 -2.99 -1.30 17.99
C LEU A 50 -1.61 -0.70 17.68
N LYS A 51 -0.54 -1.20 18.32
CA LYS A 51 0.86 -0.84 18.00
C LYS A 51 1.30 -1.44 16.68
N PHE A 52 0.67 -1.03 15.59
CA PHE A 52 1.02 -1.41 14.23
C PHE A 52 1.78 -0.25 13.57
N PRO A 53 3.07 -0.42 13.22
CA PRO A 53 3.86 0.65 12.60
C PRO A 53 3.20 1.25 11.35
N LYS A 54 2.55 0.41 10.53
CA LYS A 54 1.79 0.85 9.35
C LYS A 54 0.60 1.75 9.71
N LEU A 55 -0.14 1.42 10.77
CA LEU A 55 -1.27 2.23 11.22
C LEU A 55 -0.79 3.58 11.76
N HIS A 56 0.30 3.58 12.53
CA HIS A 56 0.91 4.80 13.05
C HIS A 56 1.40 5.70 11.92
N SER A 57 2.15 5.15 10.96
CA SER A 57 2.59 5.87 9.77
C SER A 57 1.42 6.46 8.98
N TRP A 58 0.35 5.69 8.80
CA TRP A 58 -0.84 6.16 8.08
C TRP A 58 -1.56 7.30 8.79
N ILE A 59 -1.75 7.21 10.11
CA ILE A 59 -2.49 8.22 10.88
C ILE A 59 -1.71 9.53 11.02
N TYR A 60 -0.40 9.44 11.28
CA TYR A 60 0.38 10.60 11.72
C TYR A 60 1.30 11.19 10.67
N HIS A 61 1.74 10.41 9.68
CA HIS A 61 2.83 10.84 8.80
C HIS A 61 2.46 10.88 7.33
N ILE A 62 1.36 10.25 6.91
CA ILE A 62 1.07 10.10 5.49
C ILE A 62 0.88 11.44 4.76
N VAL A 63 0.26 12.43 5.42
CA VAL A 63 0.04 13.76 4.84
C VAL A 63 1.36 14.52 4.70
N ASP A 64 2.23 14.44 5.70
CA ASP A 64 3.56 15.05 5.65
C ASP A 64 4.43 14.38 4.58
N THR A 65 4.39 13.05 4.49
CA THR A 65 5.03 12.30 3.42
C THR A 65 4.52 12.76 2.05
N ILE A 66 3.20 12.91 1.84
CA ILE A 66 2.70 13.41 0.56
C ILE A 66 3.19 14.83 0.27
N ARG A 67 3.28 15.69 1.28
CA ARG A 67 3.76 17.06 1.11
C ARG A 67 5.24 17.12 0.71
N GLU A 68 6.07 16.27 1.30
CA GLU A 68 7.52 16.22 1.04
C GLU A 68 7.88 15.48 -0.25
N HIS A 69 7.11 14.45 -0.57
CA HIS A 69 7.49 13.43 -1.55
C HIS A 69 6.50 13.27 -2.71
N GLY A 70 5.33 13.91 -2.64
CA GLY A 70 4.28 13.81 -3.65
C GLY A 70 3.37 12.59 -3.44
N ALA A 71 2.54 12.28 -4.45
CA ALA A 71 1.49 11.26 -4.32
C ALA A 71 2.03 9.87 -3.98
N ILE A 72 1.32 9.16 -3.09
CA ILE A 72 1.67 7.81 -2.60
C ILE A 72 1.80 6.80 -3.75
N ASN A 73 1.06 7.01 -4.85
CA ASN A 73 1.06 6.12 -6.01
C ASN A 73 2.46 5.88 -6.57
N GLY A 74 3.36 6.87 -6.49
CA GLY A 74 4.76 6.75 -6.93
C GLY A 74 5.64 5.87 -6.03
N TYR A 75 5.19 5.59 -4.80
CA TYR A 75 5.94 4.83 -3.78
C TYR A 75 5.49 3.37 -3.65
N THR A 76 4.57 2.92 -4.50
CA THR A 76 4.05 1.55 -4.43
C THR A 76 5.06 0.54 -5.01
N THR A 77 5.10 -0.66 -4.44
CA THR A 77 5.89 -1.78 -4.96
C THR A 77 5.21 -2.52 -6.11
N GLU A 78 4.08 -2.02 -6.62
CA GLU A 78 3.21 -2.71 -7.59
C GLU A 78 3.96 -3.09 -8.87
N THR A 79 4.75 -2.15 -9.42
CA THR A 79 5.58 -2.41 -10.61
C THR A 79 6.62 -3.49 -10.35
N TYR A 80 7.35 -3.39 -9.23
CA TYR A 80 8.36 -4.38 -8.86
C TYR A 80 7.73 -5.77 -8.65
N GLU A 81 6.62 -5.85 -7.94
CA GLU A 81 5.89 -7.10 -7.69
C GLU A 81 5.36 -7.72 -8.99
N SER A 82 4.85 -6.90 -9.91
CA SER A 82 4.39 -7.32 -11.23
C SER A 82 5.55 -7.87 -12.09
N LEU A 83 6.69 -7.17 -12.10
CA LEU A 83 7.91 -7.61 -12.79
C LEU A 83 8.44 -8.92 -12.19
N HIS A 84 8.56 -9.00 -10.87
CA HIS A 84 9.00 -10.22 -10.19
C HIS A 84 8.07 -11.41 -10.45
N LYS A 85 6.75 -11.18 -10.48
CA LYS A 85 5.78 -12.22 -10.86
C LYS A 85 6.02 -12.69 -12.29
N THR A 86 6.20 -11.75 -13.22
CA THR A 86 6.31 -12.00 -14.66
C THR A 86 7.61 -12.67 -15.05
N TYR A 87 8.74 -12.17 -14.55
CA TYR A 87 10.08 -12.55 -14.99
C TYR A 87 10.75 -13.58 -14.08
N VAL A 88 10.30 -13.74 -12.83
CA VAL A 88 10.89 -14.70 -11.89
C VAL A 88 9.91 -15.82 -11.57
N LYS A 89 8.74 -15.50 -10.98
CA LYS A 89 7.82 -16.55 -10.49
C LYS A 89 7.25 -17.43 -11.60
N ILE A 90 6.84 -16.84 -12.74
CA ILE A 90 6.27 -17.63 -13.85
C ILE A 90 7.34 -18.54 -14.48
N PRO A 91 8.51 -18.04 -14.93
CA PRO A 91 9.57 -18.89 -15.46
C PRO A 91 10.06 -19.95 -14.47
N TYR A 92 10.17 -19.61 -13.18
CA TYR A 92 10.54 -20.56 -12.14
C TYR A 92 9.54 -21.73 -12.04
N ARG A 93 8.24 -21.44 -12.07
CA ARG A 93 7.18 -22.48 -12.05
C ARG A 93 7.19 -23.38 -13.29
N LEU A 94 7.63 -22.84 -14.43
CA LEU A 94 7.78 -23.60 -15.67
C LEU A 94 9.08 -24.40 -15.73
N SER A 95 10.06 -24.09 -14.86
CA SER A 95 11.34 -24.79 -14.81
C SER A 95 11.22 -26.19 -14.19
N ASN A 96 12.14 -27.09 -14.56
CA ASN A 96 12.27 -28.40 -13.91
C ASN A 96 13.10 -28.36 -12.59
N LYS A 97 13.46 -27.15 -12.14
CA LYS A 97 14.26 -26.85 -10.94
C LYS A 97 15.73 -27.28 -10.95
N LYS A 98 16.26 -27.77 -12.08
CA LYS A 98 17.71 -27.93 -12.31
C LYS A 98 18.25 -26.70 -13.02
N ASP A 99 19.43 -26.20 -12.66
CA ASP A 99 20.05 -25.03 -13.30
C ASP A 99 19.05 -23.86 -13.51
N VAL A 100 18.32 -23.55 -12.44
CA VAL A 100 17.11 -22.69 -12.45
C VAL A 100 17.35 -21.35 -13.13
N GLU A 101 18.47 -20.70 -12.84
CA GLU A 101 18.80 -19.39 -13.39
C GLU A 101 18.88 -19.42 -14.91
N LYS A 102 19.54 -20.44 -15.47
CA LYS A 102 19.64 -20.63 -16.92
C LYS A 102 18.25 -20.83 -17.54
N GLN A 103 17.41 -21.67 -16.93
CA GLN A 103 16.05 -21.92 -17.43
C GLN A 103 15.14 -20.69 -17.31
N ILE A 104 15.28 -19.90 -16.24
CA ILE A 104 14.56 -18.63 -16.11
C ILE A 104 14.98 -17.69 -17.24
N MET A 105 16.29 -17.50 -17.46
CA MET A 105 16.80 -16.64 -18.53
C MET A 105 16.33 -17.09 -19.92
N GLU A 106 16.40 -18.40 -20.21
CA GLU A 106 15.90 -18.96 -21.47
C GLU A 106 14.40 -18.76 -21.65
N ASN A 107 13.58 -18.96 -20.61
CA ASN A 107 12.14 -18.78 -20.68
C ASN A 107 11.72 -17.31 -20.78
N VAL A 108 12.48 -16.40 -20.18
CA VAL A 108 12.28 -14.96 -20.33
C VAL A 108 12.61 -14.53 -21.77
N ASN A 109 13.70 -15.03 -22.35
CA ASN A 109 14.12 -14.69 -23.72
C ASN A 109 13.22 -15.27 -24.83
N LYS A 110 12.37 -16.26 -24.51
CA LYS A 110 11.38 -16.83 -25.44
C LYS A 110 10.11 -15.98 -25.58
N LYS A 111 9.92 -15.01 -24.69
CA LYS A 111 8.76 -14.12 -24.67
C LYS A 111 9.00 -12.90 -25.56
#